data_AF-A0A132NLL8-F1
#
_entry.id   AF-A0A132NLL8-F1
#
_cell.length_a   1.000
_cell.length_b   1.000
_cell.length_c   1.000
_cell.angle_alpha   90.00
_cell.angle_beta   90.00
_cell.angle_gamma   90.00
#
_symmetry.space_group_name_H-M   'P 1'
#
loop_
_entity.id
_entity.type
_entity.pdbx_description
1 polymer ?
#
loop_
_entity_poly.entity_id
_entity_poly.type
_entity_poly.pdbx_seq_one_letter_code
_entity_poly.pdbx_strand_id
1 'polypeptide(L)' 'MLAGFEPEEECPIVFLRLRKGARKKNVKVFSIAPFATRGLEKMFGRLLQVAPGSEPEVLDALVGSE' A
#
# COMPACT_ATOMS: atom_id res chain seq x y z
N MET A 1 5.08 -1.75 -2.43
CA MET A 1 3.81 -2.42 -2.12
C MET A 1 3.72 -2.59 -0.62
N LEU A 2 2.54 -2.41 -0.03
CA LEU A 2 2.26 -2.49 1.42
C LEU A 2 1.23 -3.60 1.63
N ALA A 3 1.40 -4.44 2.66
CA ALA A 3 0.48 -5.51 3.01
C ALA A 3 0.40 -5.60 4.54
N GLY A 4 -0.81 -5.54 5.10
CA GLY A 4 -1.02 -5.56 6.55
C GLY A 4 -0.28 -4.46 7.31
N PHE A 5 0.01 -3.32 6.67
CA PHE A 5 0.89 -2.28 7.21
C PHE A 5 0.43 -0.88 6.81
N GLU A 6 0.19 -0.03 7.80
CA GLU A 6 -0.13 1.40 7.69
C GLU A 6 1.09 2.24 8.11
N PRO A 7 1.83 2.86 7.16
CA PRO A 7 3.05 3.58 7.48
C PRO A 7 2.89 4.86 8.31
N GLU A 8 1.79 5.61 8.14
CA GLU A 8 1.54 6.85 8.88
C GLU A 8 1.34 6.59 10.37
N GLU A 9 0.60 5.53 10.73
CA GLU A 9 0.31 5.18 12.12
C GLU A 9 1.40 4.29 12.75
N GLU A 10 1.99 3.37 12.00
CA GLU A 10 2.91 2.35 12.55
C GLU A 10 4.39 2.72 12.39
N CYS A 11 4.77 3.52 11.38
CA CYS A 11 6.18 3.86 11.14
C CYS A 11 6.37 5.22 10.42
N PRO A 12 6.33 6.35 11.16
CA PRO A 12 6.34 7.69 10.58
C PRO A 12 7.48 7.97 9.59
N ILE A 13 8.67 7.38 9.81
CA ILE A 13 9.81 7.53 8.89
C ILE A 13 9.56 6.87 7.52
N VAL A 14 8.91 5.70 7.49
CA VAL A 14 8.56 5.01 6.24
C VAL A 14 7.51 5.83 5.49
N PHE A 15 6.48 6.33 6.18
CA PHE A 15 5.49 7.23 5.59
C PHE A 15 6.13 8.46 4.92
N LEU A 16 7.02 9.17 5.63
CA LEU A 16 7.67 10.36 5.08
C LEU A 16 8.52 10.04 3.84
N ARG A 17 9.24 8.91 3.83
CA ARG A 17 10.05 8.48 2.68
C ARG A 17 9.16 8.11 1.48
N LEU A 18 8.10 7.34 1.70
CA LEU A 18 7.15 6.96 0.66
C LEU A 18 6.41 8.17 0.10
N ARG A 19 5.95 9.08 0.96
CA ARG A 19 5.29 10.33 0.54
C ARG A 19 6.21 11.23 -0.27
N LYS A 20 7.49 11.33 0.11
CA LYS A 20 8.50 12.04 -0.69
C LYS A 20 8.71 11.34 -2.04
N GLY A 21 8.81 10.01 -2.06
CA GLY A 21 8.94 9.20 -3.26
C GLY A 21 7.78 9.39 -4.24
N ALA A 22 6.54 9.30 -3.76
CA ALA A 22 5.34 9.50 -4.57
C ALA A 22 5.31 10.91 -5.18
N ARG A 23 5.58 11.95 -4.37
CA ARG A 23 5.51 13.36 -4.83
C ARG A 23 6.65 13.79 -5.75
N LYS A 24 7.87 13.25 -5.57
CA LYS A 24 9.09 13.78 -6.22
C LYS A 24 9.75 12.81 -7.17
N LYS A 25 9.41 11.53 -7.09
CA LYS A 25 10.09 10.45 -7.82
C LYS A 25 9.10 9.50 -8.50
N ASN A 26 7.81 9.85 -8.55
CA ASN A 26 6.75 9.03 -9.15
C ASN A 26 6.72 7.59 -8.64
N VAL A 27 7.11 7.37 -7.38
CA VAL A 27 7.02 6.05 -6.75
C VAL A 27 5.55 5.67 -6.68
N LYS A 28 5.19 4.55 -7.31
CA LYS A 28 3.84 3.99 -7.24
C LYS A 28 3.67 3.24 -5.93
N VAL A 29 2.74 3.69 -5.10
CA VAL A 29 2.40 3.02 -3.82
C VAL A 29 1.13 2.22 -4.04
N PHE A 30 1.19 0.94 -3.71
CA PHE A 30 0.03 0.04 -3.70
C PHE A 30 -0.11 -0.54 -2.30
N SER A 31 -1.34 -0.64 -1.79
CA SER A 31 -1.65 -1.30 -0.53
C SER A 31 -2.71 -2.36 -0.76
N ILE A 32 -2.50 -3.56 -0.19
CA ILE A 32 -3.52 -4.61 -0.12
C ILE A 32 -4.16 -4.54 1.26
N ALA A 33 -5.45 -4.18 1.29
CA ALA A 33 -6.21 -4.00 2.51
C ALA A 33 -7.73 -3.93 2.24
N PRO A 34 -8.58 -4.06 3.27
CA PRO A 34 -10.02 -3.89 3.12
C PRO A 34 -10.47 -2.46 2.81
N PHE A 35 -9.70 -1.46 3.23
CA PHE A 35 -10.04 -0.04 3.08
C PHE A 35 -8.80 0.81 2.77
N ALA A 36 -9.03 1.95 2.12
CA ALA A 36 -7.99 2.95 1.93
C ALA A 36 -7.78 3.71 3.23
N THR A 37 -6.52 3.85 3.66
CA THR A 37 -6.17 4.64 4.83
C THR A 37 -5.82 6.08 4.44
N ARG A 38 -5.90 6.99 5.40
CA ARG A 38 -5.48 8.39 5.18
C ARG A 38 -4.01 8.49 4.77
N GLY A 39 -3.14 7.64 5.32
CA GLY A 39 -1.74 7.58 4.93
C GLY A 39 -1.58 7.18 3.46
N LEU A 40 -2.35 6.19 3.00
CA LEU A 40 -2.35 5.76 1.61
C LEU A 40 -2.77 6.89 0.65
N GLU A 41 -3.84 7.60 0.98
CA GLU A 41 -4.32 8.75 0.20
C GLU A 41 -3.26 9.87 0.13
N LYS A 42 -2.63 10.21 1.26
CA LYS A 42 -1.56 11.23 1.33
C LYS A 42 -0.31 10.86 0.54
N MET A 43 -0.12 9.58 0.24
CA MET A 43 0.96 9.03 -0.59
C MET A 43 0.56 8.85 -2.06
N PHE A 44 -0.64 9.29 -2.48
CA PHE A 44 -1.19 9.03 -3.83
C PHE A 44 -1.20 7.53 -4.18
N GLY A 45 -1.42 6.70 -3.16
CA GLY A 45 -1.39 5.26 -3.32
C GLY A 45 -2.70 4.70 -3.87
N ARG A 46 -2.63 3.49 -4.41
CA ARG A 46 -3.78 2.74 -4.90
C ARG A 46 -4.10 1.59 -3.96
N LEU A 47 -5.36 1.46 -3.60
CA LEU A 47 -5.87 0.31 -2.87
C LEU A 47 -6.11 -0.86 -3.84
N LEU A 48 -5.55 -2.01 -3.49
CA LEU A 48 -5.97 -3.31 -3.98
C LEU A 48 -6.92 -3.85 -2.90
N GLN A 49 -8.21 -3.63 -3.11
CA GLN A 49 -9.21 -3.92 -2.09
C GLN A 49 -9.45 -5.43 -2.01
N VAL A 50 -9.38 -5.98 -0.80
CA VAL A 50 -9.61 -7.39 -0.52
C VAL A 50 -10.44 -7.58 0.74
N ALA A 51 -11.13 -8.71 0.85
CA ALA A 51 -11.74 -9.08 2.13
C ALA A 51 -10.65 -9.35 3.18
N PRO A 52 -10.90 -9.05 4.47
CA PRO A 52 -9.95 -9.39 5.53
C PRO A 52 -9.64 -10.89 5.54
N GLY A 53 -8.37 -11.26 5.58
CA GLY A 53 -7.91 -12.64 5.55
C GLY A 53 -7.76 -13.22 4.14
N SER A 54 -8.12 -12.46 3.08
CA SER A 54 -7.93 -12.85 1.69
C SER A 54 -6.71 -12.19 1.02
N GLU A 55 -5.85 -11.54 1.81
CA GLU A 55 -4.62 -10.93 1.33
C GLU A 55 -3.66 -11.95 0.67
N PRO A 56 -3.42 -13.15 1.24
CA PRO A 56 -2.50 -14.14 0.66
C PRO A 56 -2.91 -14.61 -0.74
N GLU A 57 -4.19 -14.89 -0.98
CA GLU A 57 -4.68 -15.39 -2.25
C GLU A 57 -4.49 -14.38 -3.38
N VAL A 58 -4.68 -13.09 -3.07
CA VAL A 58 -4.45 -12.02 -4.04
C VAL A 58 -2.96 -11.78 -4.27
N LEU A 59 -2.12 -11.96 -3.24
CA LEU A 59 -0.66 -11.95 -3.41
C LEU A 59 -0.21 -13.08 -4.34
N ASP A 60 -0.72 -14.29 -4.14
CA ASP A 60 -0.41 -15.45 -4.99
C ASP A 60 -0.88 -15.23 -6.44
N ALA A 61 -2.07 -14.67 -6.63
CA ALA A 61 -2.59 -14.34 -7.95
C ALA A 61 -1.73 -13.32 -8.71
N LEU A 62 -1.11 -12.35 -8.00
CA LEU A 62 -0.19 -11.37 -8.60
C LEU A 62 1.14 -12.00 -9.04
N VAL A 63 1.60 -13.05 -8.36
CA VAL A 63 2.82 -13.78 -8.74
C VAL A 63 2.56 -14.66 -9.96
N GLY A 64 1.39 -15.28 -10.05
CA GLY A 64 1.02 -16.16 -11.17
C GLY A 64 0.56 -15.45 -12.45
N SER A 65 0.37 -14.13 -12.42
CA SER A 65 0.00 -13.32 -13.59
C SER A 65 1.25 -12.86 -14.36
N GLU A 66 1.81 -13.75 -15.17
CA GLU A 66 2.75 -13.42 -16.25
C GLU A 66 2.03 -13.31 -17.60
#